data_AF-A0A6I3MQ50-F1
#
_entry.id   AF-A0A6I3MQ50-F1
#
_cell.length_a   1.000
_cell.length_b   1.000
_cell.length_c   1.000
_cell.angle_alpha   90.00
_cell.angle_beta   90.00
_cell.angle_gamma   90.00
#
_symmetry.space_group_name_H-M   'P 1'
#
loop_
_entity.id
_entity.type
_entity.pdbx_description
1 polymer ?
#
loop_
_entity_poly.entity_id
_entity_poly.type
_entity_poly.pdbx_seq_one_letter_code
_entity_poly.pdbx_strand_id
1 'polypeptide(L)'
;AVFTTLAPDTYVFQVTDANGCTYQESYTVQPVTKITVAGQVIKDVSCNGGLDGAVQFTVNNFAGTYSYSINGAAAVTAQSASVINVTGLAIGTQTIVVTDDITGCQAT
;
A
#
# COMPACT_ATOMS: atom_id res chain seq x y z
N ALA A 1 21.96 9.73 -21.69
CA ALA A 1 22.33 8.78 -20.63
C ALA A 1 21.05 8.27 -19.98
N VAL A 2 21.04 7.05 -19.44
CA VAL A 2 19.91 6.52 -18.66
C VAL A 2 20.37 6.36 -17.22
N PHE A 3 19.65 6.99 -16.30
CA PHE A 3 19.89 6.86 -14.86
C PHE A 3 18.85 5.89 -14.29
N THR A 4 19.30 4.91 -13.51
CA THR A 4 18.41 3.94 -12.84
C THR A 4 18.50 4.14 -11.34
N THR A 5 17.52 3.65 -10.58
CA THR A 5 17.50 3.68 -9.11
C THR A 5 17.50 5.08 -8.46
N LEU A 6 16.90 6.07 -9.12
CA LEU A 6 16.74 7.42 -8.55
C LEU A 6 15.76 7.41 -7.38
N ALA A 7 16.16 7.99 -6.26
CA ALA A 7 15.25 8.27 -5.16
C ALA A 7 14.25 9.38 -5.56
N PRO A 8 13.09 9.50 -4.90
CA PRO A 8 12.18 10.61 -5.12
C PRO A 8 12.86 11.95 -4.80
N ASP A 9 13.08 12.77 -5.84
CA ASP A 9 13.65 14.11 -5.74
C ASP A 9 13.50 14.86 -7.07
N THR A 10 13.85 16.14 -7.09
CA THR A 10 14.02 16.94 -8.30
C THR A 10 15.48 16.87 -8.76
N TYR A 11 15.70 16.24 -9.91
CA TYR A 11 17.00 16.13 -10.55
C TYR A 11 17.18 17.22 -11.59
N VAL A 12 18.33 17.87 -11.58
CA VAL A 12 18.73 18.86 -12.59
C VAL A 12 19.73 18.21 -13.53
N PHE A 13 19.33 18.09 -14.80
CA PHE A 13 20.22 17.68 -15.87
C PHE A 13 20.88 18.92 -16.46
N GLN A 14 22.22 18.96 -16.43
CA GLN A 14 23.00 20.05 -17.02
C GLN A 14 23.88 19.52 -18.15
N VAL A 15 23.86 20.23 -19.28
CA VAL A 15 24.79 20.04 -20.38
C VAL A 15 25.67 21.28 -20.49
N THR A 16 26.96 21.10 -20.74
CA THR A 16 27.92 22.17 -20.98
C THR A 16 28.64 21.88 -22.29
N ASP A 17 28.63 22.85 -23.21
CA ASP A 17 29.36 22.72 -24.48
C ASP A 17 30.86 23.02 -24.31
N ALA A 18 31.63 22.83 -25.38
CA ALA A 18 33.07 23.09 -25.36
C ALA A 18 33.42 24.59 -25.23
N ASN A 19 32.47 25.49 -25.48
CA ASN A 19 32.63 26.93 -25.36
C ASN A 19 32.20 27.46 -23.98
N GLY A 20 31.74 26.59 -23.08
CA GLY A 20 31.31 26.93 -21.72
C GLY A 20 29.84 27.36 -21.61
N CYS A 21 29.05 27.27 -22.67
CA CYS A 21 27.61 27.50 -22.60
C CYS A 21 26.92 26.35 -21.87
N THR A 22 25.98 26.67 -20.98
CA THR A 22 25.23 25.67 -20.22
C THR A 22 23.75 25.67 -20.57
N TYR A 23 23.15 24.48 -20.54
CA TYR A 23 21.70 24.29 -20.60
C TYR A 23 21.30 23.40 -19.43
N GLN A 24 20.20 23.75 -18.76
CA GLN A 24 19.67 22.97 -17.65
C GLN A 24 18.21 22.62 -17.90
N GLU A 25 17.83 21.41 -17.50
CA GLU A 25 16.46 20.95 -17.46
C GLU A 25 16.21 20.19 -16.15
N SER A 26 15.06 20.41 -15.54
CA SER A 26 14.71 19.81 -14.25
C SER A 26 13.60 18.77 -14.41
N TYR A 27 13.78 17.61 -13.79
CA TYR A 27 12.81 16.53 -13.77
C TYR A 27 12.55 16.08 -12.34
N THR A 28 11.28 15.98 -11.95
CA THR A 28 10.88 15.52 -10.62
C THR A 28 10.46 14.07 -10.66
N VAL A 29 11.15 13.24 -9.87
CA VAL A 29 10.74 11.87 -9.57
C VAL A 29 9.84 11.91 -8.35
N GLN A 30 8.55 11.62 -8.54
CA GLN A 30 7.58 11.67 -7.44
C GLN A 30 7.78 10.51 -6.46
N PRO A 31 7.51 10.71 -5.16
CA PRO A 31 7.51 9.62 -4.20
C PRO A 31 6.35 8.66 -4.46
N VAL A 32 6.58 7.39 -4.15
CA VAL A 32 5.51 6.38 -4.18
C VAL A 32 4.55 6.66 -3.02
N THR A 33 3.28 6.90 -3.34
CA THR A 33 2.21 6.94 -2.34
C THR A 33 2.01 5.53 -1.79
N LYS A 34 2.26 5.33 -0.50
CA LYS A 34 2.06 4.03 0.13
C LYS A 34 0.57 3.73 0.30
N ILE A 35 0.18 2.51 -0.03
CA ILE A 35 -1.10 1.93 0.39
C ILE A 35 -1.20 1.97 1.92
N THR A 36 -2.41 2.18 2.44
CA THR A 36 -2.67 2.23 3.88
C THR A 36 -3.88 1.38 4.21
N VAL A 37 -3.88 0.82 5.42
CA VAL A 37 -5.01 0.04 5.94
C VAL A 37 -5.29 0.46 7.38
N ALA A 38 -6.57 0.55 7.74
CA ALA A 38 -7.02 0.80 9.11
C ALA A 38 -8.08 -0.22 9.50
N GLY A 39 -7.95 -0.81 10.68
CA GLY A 39 -8.92 -1.76 11.22
C GLY A 39 -9.85 -1.12 12.24
N GLN A 40 -11.12 -1.50 12.21
CA GLN A 40 -12.14 -1.14 13.19
C GLN A 40 -12.89 -2.40 13.64
N VAL A 41 -12.98 -2.61 14.95
CA VAL A 41 -13.85 -3.66 15.52
C VAL A 41 -15.30 -3.25 15.32
N ILE A 42 -16.08 -4.14 14.68
CA ILE A 42 -17.51 -3.95 14.45
C ILE A 42 -18.32 -4.74 15.48
N LYS A 43 -17.81 -5.90 15.90
CA LYS A 43 -18.46 -6.74 16.90
C LYS A 43 -17.42 -7.55 17.67
N ASP A 44 -17.49 -7.47 19.00
CA ASP A 44 -16.72 -8.32 19.89
C ASP A 44 -17.26 -9.76 19.88
N VAL A 45 -16.37 -10.71 20.15
CA VAL A 45 -16.74 -12.12 20.30
C VAL A 45 -17.62 -12.28 21.53
N SER A 46 -18.72 -13.03 21.39
CA SER A 46 -19.61 -13.34 22.51
C SER A 46 -18.85 -14.05 23.65
N CYS A 47 -19.15 -13.67 24.89
CA CYS A 47 -18.70 -14.42 26.07
C CYS A 47 -19.04 -15.91 25.88
N ASN A 48 -18.06 -16.79 26.11
CA ASN A 48 -18.02 -18.24 25.79
C ASN A 48 -17.23 -18.64 24.53
N GLY A 49 -16.40 -17.75 23.97
CA GLY A 49 -15.45 -18.14 22.91
C GLY A 49 -16.14 -18.47 21.59
N GLY A 50 -17.19 -17.71 21.25
CA GLY A 50 -17.88 -17.83 19.97
C GLY A 50 -16.97 -17.52 18.77
N LEU A 51 -17.50 -17.78 17.58
CA LEU A 51 -16.91 -17.40 16.30
C LEU A 51 -17.77 -16.32 15.64
N ASP A 52 -18.13 -15.29 16.40
CA ASP A 52 -19.10 -14.29 15.98
C ASP A 52 -18.55 -12.86 16.03
N GLY A 53 -17.24 -12.71 16.24
CA GLY A 53 -16.53 -11.45 16.13
C GLY A 53 -16.48 -10.94 14.70
N ALA A 54 -16.41 -9.61 14.54
CA ALA A 54 -16.32 -8.96 13.25
C ALA A 54 -15.39 -7.73 13.31
N VAL A 55 -14.56 -7.60 12.28
CA VAL A 55 -13.65 -6.47 12.06
C VAL A 55 -13.84 -5.97 10.63
N GLN A 56 -13.84 -4.66 10.47
CA GLN A 56 -13.79 -3.99 9.18
C GLN A 56 -12.40 -3.43 8.96
N PHE A 57 -11.85 -3.65 7.78
CA PHE A 57 -10.62 -3.01 7.33
C PHE A 57 -10.93 -2.04 6.19
N THR A 58 -10.40 -0.82 6.30
CA THR A 58 -10.51 0.21 5.27
C THR A 58 -9.16 0.42 4.63
N VAL A 59 -9.07 0.18 3.33
CA VAL A 59 -7.87 0.31 2.51
C VAL A 59 -7.95 1.62 1.72
N ASN A 60 -6.88 2.41 1.77
CA ASN A 60 -6.78 3.70 1.09
C ASN A 60 -5.45 3.83 0.34
N ASN A 61 -5.36 4.85 -0.52
CA ASN A 61 -4.16 5.22 -1.28
C ASN A 61 -3.67 4.13 -2.25
N PHE A 62 -4.59 3.41 -2.90
CA PHE A 62 -4.30 2.50 -4.01
C PHE A 62 -4.90 3.07 -5.32
N ALA A 63 -4.20 2.88 -6.44
CA ALA A 63 -4.62 3.42 -7.74
C ALA A 63 -5.26 2.38 -8.67
N GLY A 64 -5.16 1.09 -8.34
CA GLY A 64 -5.67 -0.02 -9.15
C GLY A 64 -6.21 -1.15 -8.28
N THR A 65 -5.58 -2.30 -8.34
CA THR A 65 -5.91 -3.43 -7.47
C THR A 65 -4.88 -3.61 -6.38
N TYR A 66 -5.30 -4.31 -5.33
CA TYR A 66 -4.43 -4.77 -4.27
C TYR A 66 -4.74 -6.23 -3.94
N SER A 67 -3.81 -6.88 -3.28
CA SER A 67 -3.97 -8.19 -2.68
C SER A 67 -3.90 -8.10 -1.16
N TYR A 68 -4.62 -8.97 -0.46
CA TYR A 68 -4.54 -9.00 0.99
C TYR A 68 -4.53 -10.42 1.55
N SER A 69 -3.92 -10.59 2.73
CA SER A 69 -4.00 -11.83 3.51
C SER A 69 -4.39 -11.50 4.94
N ILE A 70 -5.09 -12.43 5.60
CA ILE A 70 -5.48 -12.30 7.01
C ILE A 70 -4.83 -13.45 7.76
N ASN A 71 -4.11 -13.14 8.83
CA ASN A 71 -3.42 -14.11 9.69
C ASN A 71 -2.53 -15.10 8.90
N GLY A 72 -1.92 -14.65 7.79
CA GLY A 72 -1.08 -15.49 6.95
C GLY A 72 -1.83 -16.54 6.10
N ALA A 73 -3.16 -16.45 5.99
CA ALA A 73 -3.94 -17.26 5.06
C ALA A 73 -3.60 -16.96 3.60
N ALA A 74 -4.09 -17.80 2.68
CA ALA A 74 -3.93 -17.58 1.25
C ALA A 74 -4.40 -16.17 0.85
N ALA A 75 -3.58 -15.47 0.06
CA ALA A 75 -3.88 -14.11 -0.34
C ALA A 75 -5.10 -14.07 -1.28
N VAL A 76 -5.98 -13.11 -1.03
CA VAL A 76 -7.06 -12.72 -1.93
C VAL A 76 -6.51 -11.64 -2.84
N THR A 77 -6.52 -11.86 -4.14
CA THR A 77 -5.88 -10.98 -5.14
C THR A 77 -6.88 -10.13 -5.91
N ALA A 78 -6.38 -9.14 -6.64
CA ALA A 78 -7.13 -8.33 -7.60
C ALA A 78 -8.36 -7.61 -6.98
N GLN A 79 -8.22 -7.14 -5.74
CA GLN A 79 -9.26 -6.42 -5.03
C GLN A 79 -9.23 -4.93 -5.36
N SER A 80 -10.39 -4.32 -5.51
CA SER A 80 -10.53 -2.87 -5.77
C SER A 80 -11.50 -2.18 -4.82
N ALA A 81 -12.11 -2.92 -3.88
CA ALA A 81 -12.99 -2.35 -2.88
C ALA A 81 -12.17 -1.68 -1.77
N SER A 82 -12.56 -0.49 -1.30
CA SER A 82 -11.88 0.17 -0.18
C SER A 82 -12.23 -0.42 1.19
N VAL A 83 -13.21 -1.32 1.27
CA VAL A 83 -13.70 -1.89 2.52
C VAL A 83 -13.70 -3.42 2.45
N ILE A 84 -13.12 -4.05 3.48
CA ILE A 84 -13.09 -5.50 3.67
C ILE A 84 -13.77 -5.80 5.01
N ASN A 85 -14.85 -6.57 4.97
CA ASN A 85 -15.52 -7.02 6.18
C ASN A 85 -15.11 -8.46 6.48
N VAL A 86 -14.59 -8.68 7.68
CA VAL A 86 -14.18 -10.00 8.16
C VAL A 86 -15.07 -10.37 9.33
N THR A 87 -15.80 -11.46 9.19
CA THR A 87 -16.73 -11.98 10.20
C THR A 87 -16.34 -13.41 10.55
N GLY A 88 -17.00 -13.99 11.56
CA GLY A 88 -16.72 -15.37 11.94
C GLY A 88 -15.45 -15.50 12.79
N LEU A 89 -15.01 -14.40 13.41
CA LEU A 89 -13.71 -14.33 14.08
C LEU A 89 -13.78 -14.94 15.48
N ALA A 90 -12.75 -15.71 15.83
CA ALA A 90 -12.49 -16.16 17.20
C ALA A 90 -11.84 -15.04 18.01
N ILE A 91 -11.71 -15.25 19.32
CA ILE A 91 -10.95 -14.35 20.18
C ILE A 91 -9.47 -14.32 19.75
N GLY A 92 -8.92 -13.11 19.62
CA GLY A 92 -7.52 -12.94 19.26
C GLY A 92 -7.28 -11.67 18.45
N THR A 93 -5.99 -11.39 18.22
CA THR A 93 -5.56 -10.31 17.34
C THR A 93 -5.63 -10.79 15.89
N GLN A 94 -6.32 -10.01 15.05
CA GLN A 94 -6.38 -10.23 13.62
C GLN A 94 -5.39 -9.32 12.91
N THR A 95 -4.47 -9.90 12.14
CA THR A 95 -3.48 -9.17 11.37
C THR A 95 -3.83 -9.25 9.90
N ILE A 96 -4.00 -8.10 9.26
CA ILE A 96 -4.17 -8.00 7.81
C ILE A 96 -2.86 -7.55 7.19
N VAL A 97 -2.48 -8.11 6.04
CA VAL A 97 -1.39 -7.58 5.23
C VAL A 97 -1.96 -7.25 3.87
N VAL A 98 -1.89 -5.99 3.46
CA VAL A 98 -2.32 -5.52 2.14
C VAL A 98 -1.10 -5.17 1.29
N THR A 99 -1.14 -5.53 0.01
CA THR A 99 -0.08 -5.27 -0.98
C THR A 99 -0.69 -4.60 -2.20
N ASP A 100 -0.19 -3.42 -2.57
CA ASP A 100 -0.61 -2.73 -3.79
C ASP A 100 0.00 -3.41 -5.02
N ASP A 101 -0.83 -3.82 -5.99
CA ASP A 101 -0.38 -4.63 -7.13
C ASP A 101 0.39 -3.82 -8.19
N ILE A 102 0.38 -2.47 -8.10
CA ILE A 102 1.08 -1.58 -9.04
C ILE A 102 2.47 -1.21 -8.50
N THR A 103 2.51 -0.79 -7.24
CA THR A 103 3.72 -0.25 -6.59
C THR A 103 4.48 -1.30 -5.79
N GLY A 104 3.85 -2.44 -5.47
CA GLY A 104 4.40 -3.50 -4.62
C GLY A 104 4.53 -3.09 -3.13
N CYS A 105 4.07 -1.91 -2.75
CA CYS A 105 4.11 -1.44 -1.37
C CYS A 105 3.13 -2.22 -0.48
N GLN A 106 3.52 -2.46 0.78
CA GLN A 106 2.69 -3.17 1.75
C GLN A 106 2.28 -2.28 2.93
N ALA A 107 1.12 -2.61 3.52
CA ALA A 107 0.67 -2.09 4.81
C ALA A 107 0.07 -3.21 5.68
N THR A 108 0.10 -3.02 7.00
CA THR A 108 -0.32 -4.01 8.01
C THR A 108 -1.07 -3.33 9.14
#